data_AF-U9THB7-F1
#
_entry.id   AF-U9THB7-F1
#
_cell.length_a   1.000
_cell.length_b   1.000
_cell.length_c   1.000
_cell.angle_alpha   90.00
_cell.angle_beta   90.00
_cell.angle_gamma   90.00
#
_symmetry.space_group_name_H-M   'P 1'
#
loop_
_entity.id
_entity.type
_entity.pdbx_description
1 polymer ?
#
loop_
_entity_poly.entity_id
_entity_poly.type
_entity_poly.pdbx_seq_one_letter_code
_entity_poly.pdbx_strand_id
1 'polypeptide(L)'
;MSILGNAVFLNVTYGNGTEASDFDVNIGAEASIALRILFSYFVHGNKSFVGFRDKIGQENARGLTLSLVLRAIYLSKLKEDKNIYELAIIVGIDEINKLYDKNYDKFRDLINSVGSASCNFIVDLISEEIGSSIPEKTGKVFFVPVFAGTVEGPLQLIITKSMHPPLQLPLHLLDIEDMLKIACNLGFDENFIYRNNLFRRMISDVGGQVRALEIFYDHISDASKTHGWDDIDLLDIMKSLEVELSIRYPFNKYVNMITPVLANAILDRPVDGDATLDENESISYKMLKSNGILSLEPVNTKFYIRIPYLWIRLLVKKAVNKSINKFWHEMIDPDEPFYWQNWETFNVKFWALRYCLFSALGFKQIELKELLKGAHYSDNLDLNANVDIPDYESVSTHFLVNQFPPSDANYNMLNTEGITLLTDGGKTFNISLKDN
;
A
#
# COMPACT_ATOMS: atom_id res chain seq x y z
N MET A 1 -34.41 -8.46 10.77
CA MET A 1 -33.56 -9.00 9.69
C MET A 1 -32.57 -7.90 9.33
N SER A 2 -31.27 -8.17 9.24
CA SER A 2 -30.30 -7.14 8.82
C SER A 2 -30.56 -6.75 7.36
N ILE A 3 -30.49 -5.47 7.03
CA ILE A 3 -30.63 -4.98 5.64
C ILE A 3 -29.58 -5.61 4.69
N LEU A 4 -28.45 -6.06 5.25
CA LEU A 4 -27.40 -6.78 4.54
C LEU A 4 -27.78 -8.23 4.18
N GLY A 5 -28.83 -8.79 4.79
CA GLY A 5 -29.31 -10.14 4.48
C GLY A 5 -29.85 -10.28 3.05
N ASN A 6 -30.27 -9.18 2.43
CA ASN A 6 -30.76 -9.11 1.05
C ASN A 6 -29.82 -8.31 0.13
N ALA A 7 -28.55 -8.11 0.51
CA ALA A 7 -27.65 -7.25 -0.23
C ALA A 7 -27.29 -7.76 -1.63
N VAL A 8 -27.23 -6.86 -2.59
CA VAL A 8 -26.63 -7.06 -3.91
C VAL A 8 -25.24 -6.42 -3.90
N PHE A 9 -24.22 -7.22 -4.20
CA PHE A 9 -22.84 -6.76 -4.34
C PHE A 9 -22.46 -6.74 -5.81
N LEU A 10 -22.02 -5.59 -6.30
CA LEU A 10 -21.58 -5.40 -7.67
C LEU A 10 -20.18 -4.80 -7.68
N ASN A 11 -19.36 -5.26 -8.61
CA ASN A 11 -18.10 -4.63 -8.93
C ASN A 11 -18.18 -4.10 -10.36
N VAL A 12 -17.77 -2.86 -10.54
CA VAL A 12 -17.65 -2.19 -11.83
C VAL A 12 -16.29 -1.52 -11.89
N THR A 13 -15.70 -1.47 -13.08
CA THR A 13 -14.38 -0.88 -13.27
C THR A 13 -14.37 0.06 -14.48
N TYR A 14 -13.50 1.06 -14.43
CA TYR A 14 -13.11 1.91 -15.57
C TYR A 14 -11.77 1.47 -16.18
N GLY A 15 -11.30 0.28 -15.80
CA GLY A 15 -10.09 -0.35 -16.27
C GLY A 15 -10.31 -1.46 -17.28
N ASN A 16 -9.42 -2.46 -17.24
CA ASN A 16 -9.34 -3.54 -18.21
C ASN A 16 -10.71 -4.14 -18.57
N GLY A 17 -11.03 -4.15 -19.88
CA GLY A 17 -12.27 -4.71 -20.43
C GLY A 17 -13.49 -3.76 -20.41
N THR A 18 -13.45 -2.69 -19.61
CA THR A 18 -14.51 -1.66 -19.50
C THR A 18 -13.91 -0.25 -19.44
N GLU A 19 -12.77 -0.06 -20.10
CA GLU A 19 -11.92 1.13 -19.99
C GLU A 19 -12.70 2.43 -20.21
N ALA A 20 -12.38 3.45 -19.41
CA ALA A 20 -12.91 4.79 -19.64
C ALA A 20 -12.57 5.25 -21.05
N SER A 21 -13.58 5.73 -21.78
CA SER A 21 -13.50 6.08 -23.19
C SER A 21 -14.26 7.37 -23.48
N ASP A 22 -14.10 7.91 -24.70
CA ASP A 22 -14.81 9.13 -25.09
C ASP A 22 -16.33 8.91 -25.17
N PHE A 23 -16.75 7.66 -25.34
CA PHE A 23 -18.14 7.25 -25.20
C PHE A 23 -18.70 7.65 -23.83
N ASP A 24 -17.97 7.38 -22.75
CA ASP A 24 -18.39 7.68 -21.37
C ASP A 24 -18.56 9.18 -21.14
N VAL A 25 -17.65 9.98 -21.69
CA VAL A 25 -17.72 11.45 -21.65
C VAL A 25 -18.95 11.94 -22.42
N ASN A 26 -19.23 11.35 -23.58
CA ASN A 26 -20.31 11.75 -24.48
C ASN A 26 -21.72 11.37 -24.02
N ILE A 27 -21.85 10.26 -23.26
CA ILE A 27 -23.14 9.87 -22.67
C ILE A 27 -23.42 10.56 -21.34
N GLY A 28 -22.38 11.08 -20.68
CA GLY A 28 -22.46 11.68 -19.36
C GLY A 28 -22.07 10.70 -18.26
N ALA A 29 -21.55 11.25 -17.16
CA ALA A 29 -20.88 10.44 -16.15
C ALA A 29 -21.84 9.55 -15.35
N GLU A 30 -23.06 10.02 -15.07
CA GLU A 30 -24.12 9.23 -14.44
C GLU A 30 -24.58 8.07 -15.35
N ALA A 31 -24.82 8.35 -16.63
CA ALA A 31 -25.17 7.33 -17.61
C ALA A 31 -24.06 6.28 -17.76
N SER A 32 -22.80 6.70 -17.73
CA SER A 32 -21.63 5.82 -17.79
C SER A 32 -21.57 4.82 -16.64
N ILE A 33 -21.80 5.27 -15.39
CA ILE A 33 -21.83 4.37 -14.24
C ILE A 33 -23.09 3.50 -14.24
N ALA A 34 -24.25 4.06 -14.58
CA ALA A 34 -25.51 3.34 -14.69
C ALA A 34 -25.41 2.19 -15.72
N LEU A 35 -24.80 2.44 -16.88
CA LEU A 35 -24.56 1.43 -17.90
C LEU A 35 -23.69 0.27 -17.40
N ARG A 36 -22.65 0.57 -16.62
CA ARG A 36 -21.76 -0.45 -16.02
C ARG A 36 -22.46 -1.26 -14.95
N ILE A 37 -23.26 -0.64 -14.09
CA ILE A 37 -24.07 -1.33 -13.08
C ILE A 37 -25.07 -2.26 -13.76
N LEU A 38 -25.78 -1.76 -14.79
CA LEU A 38 -26.74 -2.54 -15.57
C LEU A 38 -26.06 -3.75 -16.24
N PHE A 39 -24.90 -3.54 -16.85
CA PHE A 39 -24.09 -4.61 -17.42
C PHE A 39 -23.67 -5.64 -16.36
N SER A 40 -23.10 -5.19 -15.25
CA SER A 40 -22.59 -6.03 -14.17
C SER A 40 -23.68 -6.93 -13.59
N TYR A 41 -24.88 -6.39 -13.36
CA TYR A 41 -25.99 -7.15 -12.78
C TYR A 41 -26.70 -8.08 -13.80
N PHE A 42 -27.03 -7.59 -15.00
CA PHE A 42 -27.92 -8.33 -15.93
C PHE A 42 -27.21 -9.07 -17.06
N VAL A 43 -25.95 -8.76 -17.36
CA VAL A 43 -25.30 -9.17 -18.62
C VAL A 43 -23.96 -9.86 -18.42
N HIS A 44 -23.23 -9.50 -17.36
CA HIS A 44 -21.92 -10.05 -17.08
C HIS A 44 -21.92 -11.59 -17.10
N GLY A 45 -20.87 -12.18 -17.67
CA GLY A 45 -20.78 -13.63 -17.93
C GLY A 45 -21.36 -14.10 -19.27
N ASN A 46 -22.24 -13.31 -19.91
CA ASN A 46 -22.86 -13.70 -21.19
C ASN A 46 -22.27 -12.96 -22.41
N LYS A 47 -21.86 -11.70 -22.25
CA LYS A 47 -21.35 -10.84 -23.33
C LYS A 47 -20.24 -9.93 -22.82
N SER A 48 -19.40 -9.45 -23.73
CA SER A 48 -18.44 -8.39 -23.42
C SER A 48 -19.14 -7.05 -23.20
N PHE A 49 -18.54 -6.19 -22.38
CA PHE A 49 -19.07 -4.85 -22.12
C PHE A 49 -19.15 -4.02 -23.40
N VAL A 50 -18.09 -4.04 -24.22
CA VAL A 50 -18.05 -3.35 -25.53
C VAL A 50 -19.22 -3.78 -26.40
N GLY A 51 -19.46 -5.08 -26.54
CA GLY A 51 -20.57 -5.60 -27.35
C GLY A 51 -21.96 -5.26 -26.78
N PHE A 52 -22.08 -5.11 -25.45
CA PHE A 52 -23.31 -4.64 -24.82
C PHE A 52 -23.54 -3.15 -25.04
N ARG A 53 -22.51 -2.33 -24.80
CA ARG A 53 -22.48 -0.88 -25.03
C ARG A 53 -22.89 -0.54 -26.46
N ASP A 54 -22.28 -1.20 -27.43
CA ASP A 54 -22.53 -0.94 -28.85
C ASP A 54 -23.95 -1.32 -29.27
N LYS A 55 -24.55 -2.32 -28.63
CA LYS A 55 -25.95 -2.71 -28.86
C LYS A 55 -26.95 -1.73 -28.27
N ILE A 56 -26.67 -1.15 -27.11
CA ILE A 56 -27.50 -0.09 -26.54
C ILE A 56 -27.41 1.16 -27.42
N GLY A 57 -26.19 1.51 -27.83
CA GLY A 57 -25.91 2.70 -28.63
C GLY A 57 -25.91 3.99 -27.79
N GLN A 58 -25.25 5.02 -28.31
CA GLN A 58 -24.96 6.24 -27.56
C GLN A 58 -26.21 7.02 -27.14
N GLU A 59 -27.18 7.21 -28.04
CA GLU A 59 -28.37 8.02 -27.74
C GLU A 59 -29.26 7.37 -26.68
N ASN A 60 -29.41 6.03 -26.70
CA ASN A 60 -30.15 5.34 -25.65
C ASN A 60 -29.38 5.35 -24.33
N ALA A 61 -28.05 5.19 -24.38
CA ALA A 61 -27.22 5.21 -23.19
C ALA A 61 -27.28 6.56 -22.47
N ARG A 62 -27.36 7.69 -23.19
CA ARG A 62 -27.55 9.04 -22.60
C ARG A 62 -28.79 9.16 -21.71
N GLY A 63 -29.83 8.37 -21.99
CA GLY A 63 -31.05 8.35 -21.18
C GLY A 63 -30.94 7.54 -19.89
N LEU A 64 -29.83 6.82 -19.68
CA LEU A 64 -29.64 6.04 -18.46
C LEU A 64 -29.32 6.96 -17.28
N THR A 65 -30.04 6.75 -16.18
CA THR A 65 -29.79 7.38 -14.89
C THR A 65 -29.48 6.31 -13.85
N LEU A 66 -28.81 6.70 -12.77
CA LEU A 66 -28.53 5.80 -11.67
C LEU A 66 -29.85 5.34 -11.01
N SER A 67 -30.81 6.26 -10.86
CA SER A 67 -32.14 5.97 -10.34
C SER A 67 -32.89 4.88 -11.14
N LEU A 68 -32.81 4.93 -12.47
CA LEU A 68 -33.45 3.96 -13.35
C LEU A 68 -32.84 2.56 -13.17
N VAL A 69 -31.52 2.47 -13.06
CA VAL A 69 -30.82 1.19 -12.89
C VAL A 69 -31.03 0.60 -11.50
N LEU A 70 -30.97 1.41 -10.44
CA LEU A 70 -31.26 0.97 -9.07
C LEU A 70 -32.70 0.47 -8.95
N ARG A 71 -33.67 1.16 -9.57
CA ARG A 71 -35.06 0.68 -9.67
C ARG A 71 -35.16 -0.64 -10.43
N ALA A 72 -34.47 -0.78 -11.56
CA ALA A 72 -34.49 -2.01 -12.34
C ALA A 72 -33.97 -3.22 -11.54
N ILE A 73 -32.89 -3.05 -10.78
CA ILE A 73 -32.36 -4.08 -9.89
C ILE A 73 -33.37 -4.41 -8.78
N TYR A 74 -33.94 -3.39 -8.13
CA TYR A 74 -34.96 -3.60 -7.11
C TYR A 74 -36.15 -4.40 -7.63
N LEU A 75 -36.69 -4.03 -8.80
CA LEU A 75 -37.81 -4.74 -9.43
C LEU A 75 -37.43 -6.17 -9.83
N SER A 76 -36.19 -6.41 -10.24
CA SER A 76 -35.70 -7.77 -10.49
C SER A 76 -35.72 -8.61 -9.20
N LYS A 77 -35.24 -8.05 -8.09
CA LYS A 77 -35.23 -8.74 -6.79
C LYS A 77 -36.63 -8.93 -6.21
N LEU A 78 -37.53 -7.97 -6.38
CA LEU A 78 -38.93 -8.10 -5.97
C LEU A 78 -39.66 -9.25 -6.71
N LYS A 79 -39.27 -9.55 -7.95
CA LYS A 79 -39.80 -10.71 -8.70
C LYS A 79 -39.30 -12.05 -8.15
N GLU A 80 -38.08 -12.08 -7.62
CA GLU A 80 -37.49 -13.26 -6.98
C GLU A 80 -38.07 -13.48 -5.57
N ASP A 81 -38.19 -12.41 -4.79
CA ASP A 81 -38.78 -12.40 -3.45
C ASP A 81 -39.75 -11.22 -3.30
N LYS A 82 -41.05 -11.55 -3.32
CA LYS A 82 -42.16 -10.60 -3.22
C LYS A 82 -42.24 -9.89 -1.85
N ASN A 83 -41.48 -10.34 -0.85
CA ASN A 83 -41.47 -9.75 0.49
C ASN A 83 -40.31 -8.78 0.70
N ILE A 84 -39.54 -8.42 -0.34
CA ILE A 84 -38.45 -7.45 -0.23
C ILE A 84 -39.03 -6.02 -0.19
N TYR A 85 -38.99 -5.40 0.99
CA TYR A 85 -39.32 -3.99 1.19
C TYR A 85 -38.09 -3.07 1.13
N GLU A 86 -36.96 -3.58 1.62
CA GLU A 86 -35.68 -2.88 1.62
C GLU A 86 -34.60 -3.73 0.94
N LEU A 87 -33.80 -3.09 0.07
CA LEU A 87 -32.71 -3.72 -0.66
C LEU A 87 -31.42 -2.91 -0.48
N ALA A 88 -30.36 -3.54 0.02
CA ALA A 88 -29.03 -2.95 -0.03
C ALA A 88 -28.37 -3.22 -1.38
N ILE A 89 -27.82 -2.18 -2.03
CA ILE A 89 -27.03 -2.32 -3.26
C ILE A 89 -25.66 -1.69 -2.99
N ILE A 90 -24.64 -2.53 -2.91
CA ILE A 90 -23.25 -2.13 -2.67
C ILE A 90 -22.50 -2.23 -4.00
N VAL A 91 -21.93 -1.12 -4.46
CA VAL A 91 -21.22 -1.06 -5.74
C VAL A 91 -19.79 -0.62 -5.53
N GLY A 92 -18.85 -1.56 -5.72
CA GLY A 92 -17.43 -1.26 -5.86
C GLY A 92 -17.15 -0.65 -7.22
N ILE A 93 -16.62 0.58 -7.24
CA ILE A 93 -16.29 1.34 -8.44
C ILE A 93 -14.77 1.50 -8.49
N ASP A 94 -14.13 0.69 -9.31
CA ASP A 94 -12.68 0.61 -9.43
C ASP A 94 -12.12 1.39 -10.64
N GLU A 95 -10.83 1.71 -10.59
CA GLU A 95 -10.08 2.48 -11.59
C GLU A 95 -10.72 3.81 -12.00
N ILE A 96 -11.48 4.44 -11.09
CA ILE A 96 -12.17 5.69 -11.39
C ILE A 96 -11.22 6.84 -11.76
N ASN A 97 -9.94 6.73 -11.38
CA ASN A 97 -8.88 7.63 -11.81
C ASN A 97 -8.76 7.75 -13.34
N LYS A 98 -9.10 6.69 -14.10
CA LYS A 98 -9.09 6.75 -15.57
C LYS A 98 -10.08 7.76 -16.13
N LEU A 99 -11.23 7.94 -15.46
CA LEU A 99 -12.20 8.96 -15.82
C LEU A 99 -11.72 10.36 -15.42
N TYR A 100 -11.07 10.48 -14.26
CA TYR A 100 -10.42 11.72 -13.81
C TYR A 100 -9.38 12.20 -14.83
N ASP A 101 -8.49 11.31 -15.26
CA ASP A 101 -7.42 11.62 -16.23
C ASP A 101 -7.99 12.05 -17.60
N LYS A 102 -9.13 11.47 -18.00
CA LYS A 102 -9.80 11.83 -19.25
C LYS A 102 -10.57 13.15 -19.17
N ASN A 103 -11.36 13.33 -18.12
CA ASN A 103 -12.20 14.52 -17.96
C ASN A 103 -12.58 14.74 -16.49
N TYR A 104 -11.92 15.73 -15.88
CA TYR A 104 -12.14 16.10 -14.48
C TYR A 104 -13.59 16.47 -14.16
N ASP A 105 -14.26 17.22 -15.05
CA ASP A 105 -15.65 17.65 -14.81
C ASP A 105 -16.59 16.45 -14.81
N LYS A 106 -16.41 15.48 -15.71
CA LYS A 106 -17.18 14.23 -15.73
C LYS A 106 -16.89 13.36 -14.53
N PHE A 107 -15.64 13.26 -14.11
CA PHE A 107 -15.31 12.59 -12.86
C PHE A 107 -16.04 13.22 -11.68
N ARG A 108 -16.01 14.55 -11.55
CA ARG A 108 -16.74 15.28 -10.51
C ARG A 108 -18.25 15.04 -10.57
N ASP A 109 -18.84 15.08 -11.77
CA ASP A 109 -20.25 14.78 -11.98
C ASP A 109 -20.61 13.38 -11.49
N LEU A 110 -19.78 12.36 -11.79
CA LEU A 110 -19.99 10.99 -11.33
C LEU A 110 -20.04 10.91 -9.80
N ILE A 111 -19.05 11.48 -9.12
CA ILE A 111 -18.98 11.47 -7.65
C ILE A 111 -20.22 12.12 -7.05
N ASN A 112 -20.67 13.24 -7.62
CA ASN A 112 -21.88 13.92 -7.16
C ASN A 112 -23.13 13.07 -7.38
N SER A 113 -23.34 12.49 -8.57
CA SER A 113 -24.51 11.67 -8.88
C SER A 113 -24.60 10.44 -7.98
N VAL A 114 -23.48 9.76 -7.78
CA VAL A 114 -23.37 8.57 -6.92
C VAL A 114 -23.57 8.95 -5.44
N GLY A 115 -23.00 10.08 -5.01
CA GLY A 115 -23.22 10.63 -3.67
C GLY A 115 -24.68 11.01 -3.41
N SER A 116 -25.36 11.63 -4.37
CA SER A 116 -26.78 12.01 -4.27
C SER A 116 -27.73 10.81 -4.17
N ALA A 117 -27.35 9.66 -4.74
CA ALA A 117 -28.14 8.43 -4.64
C ALA A 117 -27.84 7.61 -3.36
N SER A 118 -26.83 8.01 -2.58
CA SER A 118 -26.36 7.25 -1.43
C SER A 118 -27.38 7.22 -0.28
N CYS A 119 -27.26 6.18 0.54
CA CYS A 119 -28.01 5.97 1.78
C CYS A 119 -29.51 5.69 1.64
N ASN A 120 -30.31 6.43 0.87
CA ASN A 120 -31.74 6.11 0.73
C ASN A 120 -32.30 6.58 -0.61
N PHE A 121 -32.67 5.62 -1.46
CA PHE A 121 -33.41 5.83 -2.70
C PHE A 121 -34.79 5.18 -2.58
N ILE A 122 -35.86 5.96 -2.80
CA ILE A 122 -37.25 5.46 -2.77
C ILE A 122 -37.63 5.01 -4.17
N VAL A 123 -38.19 3.81 -4.26
CA VAL A 123 -38.70 3.22 -5.49
C VAL A 123 -40.22 3.29 -5.47
N ASP A 124 -40.81 4.15 -6.28
CA ASP A 124 -42.26 4.15 -6.48
C ASP A 124 -42.67 2.91 -7.28
N LEU A 125 -43.51 2.08 -6.69
CA LEU A 125 -44.00 0.86 -7.32
C LEU A 125 -45.37 1.12 -7.93
N ILE A 126 -45.49 0.89 -9.24
CA ILE A 126 -46.75 1.07 -9.95
C ILE A 126 -47.63 -0.15 -9.70
N SER A 127 -48.94 0.06 -9.50
CA SER A 127 -49.93 -0.98 -9.15
C SER A 127 -50.02 -2.18 -10.11
N GLU A 128 -49.51 -2.06 -11.34
CA GLU A 128 -49.43 -3.18 -12.29
C GLU A 128 -48.24 -4.11 -12.03
N GLU A 129 -47.16 -3.61 -11.40
CA GLU A 129 -45.93 -4.36 -11.12
C GLU A 129 -46.06 -5.24 -9.87
N ILE A 130 -46.98 -4.89 -8.96
CA ILE A 130 -47.21 -5.55 -7.68
C ILE A 130 -48.64 -6.11 -7.70
N GLY A 131 -48.78 -7.44 -7.84
CA GLY A 131 -50.09 -8.07 -7.68
C GLY A 131 -50.69 -7.75 -6.29
N SER A 132 -51.68 -6.84 -6.28
CA SER A 132 -52.65 -6.36 -5.26
C SER A 132 -52.52 -6.66 -3.74
N SER A 133 -51.40 -7.09 -3.17
CA SER A 133 -51.38 -7.53 -1.75
C SER A 133 -50.27 -6.95 -0.88
N ILE A 134 -49.56 -5.90 -1.31
CA ILE A 134 -48.54 -5.23 -0.50
C ILE A 134 -49.09 -3.88 0.01
N PRO A 135 -49.11 -3.61 1.34
CA PRO A 135 -49.65 -2.37 1.92
C PRO A 135 -48.80 -1.12 1.62
N GLU A 136 -47.51 -1.29 1.33
CA GLU A 136 -46.58 -0.21 1.01
C GLU A 136 -46.37 -0.11 -0.52
N LYS A 137 -46.71 1.05 -1.09
CA LYS A 137 -46.54 1.35 -2.53
C LYS A 137 -45.10 1.76 -2.90
N THR A 138 -44.17 1.63 -1.97
CA THR A 138 -42.82 2.16 -2.10
C THR A 138 -41.81 1.12 -1.62
N GLY A 139 -40.89 0.75 -2.49
CA GLY A 139 -39.68 0.03 -2.13
C GLY A 139 -38.58 0.98 -1.69
N LYS A 140 -37.58 0.47 -0.98
CA LYS A 140 -36.44 1.28 -0.55
C LYS A 140 -35.12 0.61 -0.92
N VAL A 141 -34.22 1.40 -1.49
CA VAL A 141 -32.86 0.98 -1.82
C VAL A 141 -31.87 1.73 -0.93
N PHE A 142 -31.07 0.97 -0.19
CA PHE A 142 -29.92 1.46 0.55
C PHE A 142 -28.67 1.31 -0.34
N PHE A 143 -28.30 2.38 -1.03
CA PHE A 143 -27.19 2.36 -1.98
C PHE A 143 -25.87 2.78 -1.30
N VAL A 144 -24.84 1.96 -1.48
CA VAL A 144 -23.50 2.18 -0.92
C VAL A 144 -22.45 2.13 -2.04
N PRO A 145 -21.94 3.29 -2.48
CA PRO A 145 -20.81 3.32 -3.38
C PRO A 145 -19.50 3.12 -2.63
N VAL A 146 -18.65 2.23 -3.13
CA VAL A 146 -17.30 2.00 -2.62
C VAL A 146 -16.33 2.37 -3.73
N PHE A 147 -15.68 3.53 -3.60
CA PHE A 147 -14.69 3.97 -4.59
C PHE A 147 -13.33 3.32 -4.32
N ALA A 148 -12.74 2.75 -5.36
CA ALA A 148 -11.37 2.24 -5.39
C ALA A 148 -10.58 2.90 -6.54
N GLY A 149 -9.29 3.13 -6.32
CA GLY A 149 -8.39 3.74 -7.29
C GLY A 149 -7.33 4.63 -6.65
N THR A 150 -6.45 5.18 -7.49
CA THR A 150 -5.25 5.91 -7.06
C THR A 150 -5.46 7.44 -6.91
N VAL A 151 -6.69 7.95 -7.04
CA VAL A 151 -7.03 9.39 -6.97
C VAL A 151 -7.59 9.82 -5.61
N GLU A 152 -6.97 9.36 -4.51
CA GLU A 152 -7.43 9.63 -3.14
C GLU A 152 -7.60 11.14 -2.86
N GLY A 153 -6.63 11.98 -3.24
CA GLY A 153 -6.67 13.43 -3.01
C GLY A 153 -7.85 14.12 -3.70
N PRO A 154 -7.98 14.01 -5.04
CA PRO A 154 -9.14 14.56 -5.76
C PRO A 154 -10.49 14.04 -5.24
N LEU A 155 -10.59 12.75 -4.89
CA LEU A 155 -11.80 12.17 -4.30
C LEU A 155 -12.15 12.86 -2.97
N GLN A 156 -11.18 13.00 -2.06
CA GLN A 156 -11.39 13.66 -0.77
C GLN A 156 -11.89 15.10 -0.94
N LEU A 157 -11.32 15.87 -1.87
CA LEU A 157 -11.72 17.26 -2.12
C LEU A 157 -13.18 17.38 -2.58
N ILE A 158 -13.66 16.43 -3.39
CA ILE A 158 -15.04 16.43 -3.86
C ILE A 158 -15.98 15.97 -2.75
N ILE A 159 -15.64 14.88 -2.07
CA ILE A 159 -16.53 14.26 -1.08
C ILE A 159 -16.63 15.05 0.22
N THR A 160 -15.65 15.90 0.57
CA THR A 160 -15.73 16.78 1.75
C THR A 160 -16.96 17.72 1.72
N LYS A 161 -17.54 17.94 0.54
CA LYS A 161 -18.78 18.74 0.38
C LYS A 161 -20.06 17.94 0.58
N SER A 162 -19.97 16.63 0.80
CA SER A 162 -21.10 15.72 1.00
C SER A 162 -21.73 15.88 2.39
N MET A 163 -23.05 15.74 2.47
CA MET A 163 -23.76 15.62 3.76
C MET A 163 -23.56 14.25 4.42
N HIS A 164 -23.05 13.28 3.66
CA HIS A 164 -22.66 11.95 4.16
C HIS A 164 -21.13 11.88 4.20
N PRO A 165 -20.51 11.88 5.40
CA PRO A 165 -19.07 11.80 5.53
C PRO A 165 -18.54 10.52 4.86
N PRO A 166 -17.44 10.60 4.10
CA PRO A 166 -16.82 9.40 3.55
C PRO A 166 -16.29 8.52 4.67
N LEU A 167 -16.53 7.21 4.58
CA LEU A 167 -15.81 6.23 5.38
C LEU A 167 -14.59 5.77 4.59
N GLN A 168 -13.41 6.19 5.02
CA GLN A 168 -12.17 5.66 4.47
C GLN A 168 -11.95 4.24 5.01
N LEU A 169 -11.83 3.27 4.11
CA LEU A 169 -11.42 1.91 4.44
C LEU A 169 -9.89 1.85 4.34
N PRO A 170 -9.14 1.81 5.45
CA PRO A 170 -7.70 1.72 5.37
C PRO A 170 -7.30 0.36 4.81
N LEU A 171 -6.49 0.36 3.77
CA LEU A 171 -5.82 -0.83 3.25
C LEU A 171 -4.39 -0.82 3.76
N HIS A 172 -4.15 -1.66 4.77
CA HIS A 172 -2.83 -1.84 5.35
C HIS A 172 -1.99 -2.80 4.48
N LEU A 173 -0.67 -2.75 4.65
CA LEU A 173 0.21 -3.79 4.13
C LEU A 173 -0.17 -5.12 4.77
N LEU A 174 -0.10 -6.20 3.99
CA LEU A 174 -0.34 -7.55 4.52
C LEU A 174 0.73 -7.89 5.54
N ASP A 175 0.32 -8.52 6.64
CA ASP A 175 1.28 -9.12 7.57
C ASP A 175 1.86 -10.42 6.99
N ILE A 176 2.91 -10.94 7.63
CA ILE A 176 3.58 -12.15 7.16
C ILE A 176 2.66 -13.37 7.17
N GLU A 177 1.73 -13.46 8.12
CA GLU A 177 0.83 -14.62 8.21
C GLU A 177 -0.15 -14.64 7.04
N ASP A 178 -0.71 -13.49 6.69
CA ASP A 178 -1.62 -13.33 5.57
C ASP A 178 -0.92 -13.60 4.25
N MET A 179 0.31 -13.11 4.07
CA MET A 179 1.09 -13.43 2.87
C MET A 179 1.33 -14.94 2.75
N LEU A 180 1.72 -15.63 3.84
CA LEU A 180 1.92 -17.09 3.84
C LEU A 180 0.61 -17.86 3.57
N LYS A 181 -0.52 -17.44 4.17
CA LYS A 181 -1.85 -18.04 3.92
C LYS A 181 -2.24 -17.92 2.46
N ILE A 182 -1.95 -16.79 1.81
CA ILE A 182 -2.19 -16.61 0.37
C ILE A 182 -1.39 -17.63 -0.44
N ALA A 183 -0.10 -17.84 -0.15
CA ALA A 183 0.70 -18.86 -0.82
C ALA A 183 0.09 -20.26 -0.68
N CYS A 184 -0.33 -20.65 0.54
CA CYS A 184 -1.00 -21.93 0.77
C CYS A 184 -2.29 -22.05 -0.07
N ASN A 185 -3.10 -21.00 -0.12
CA ASN A 185 -4.35 -20.99 -0.89
C ASN A 185 -4.13 -21.03 -2.40
N LEU A 186 -2.96 -20.57 -2.87
CA LEU A 186 -2.53 -20.71 -4.27
C LEU A 186 -1.98 -22.11 -4.59
N GLY A 187 -1.91 -23.00 -3.60
CA GLY A 187 -1.47 -24.40 -3.77
C GLY A 187 0.04 -24.59 -3.69
N PHE A 188 0.77 -23.67 -3.06
CA PHE A 188 2.21 -23.81 -2.87
C PHE A 188 2.51 -24.92 -1.85
N ASP A 189 3.64 -25.61 -2.00
CA ASP A 189 4.04 -26.68 -1.07
C ASP A 189 4.29 -26.13 0.35
N GLU A 190 3.69 -26.74 1.36
CA GLU A 190 3.79 -26.27 2.74
C GLU A 190 5.23 -26.35 3.29
N ASN A 191 6.03 -27.35 2.91
CA ASN A 191 7.41 -27.42 3.35
C ASN A 191 8.24 -26.31 2.72
N PHE A 192 8.02 -26.01 1.44
CA PHE A 192 8.61 -24.86 0.78
C PHE A 192 8.25 -23.56 1.51
N ILE A 193 6.98 -23.33 1.83
CA ILE A 193 6.52 -22.10 2.50
C ILE A 193 7.13 -21.95 3.90
N TYR A 194 7.05 -23.00 4.73
CA TYR A 194 7.34 -22.90 6.16
C TYR A 194 8.78 -23.26 6.55
N ARG A 195 9.47 -24.10 5.77
CA ARG A 195 10.83 -24.57 6.07
C ARG A 195 11.91 -23.91 5.22
N ASN A 196 11.56 -23.28 4.10
CA ASN A 196 12.54 -22.55 3.29
C ASN A 196 12.79 -21.14 3.89
N ASN A 197 13.91 -20.99 4.60
CA ASN A 197 14.29 -19.71 5.21
C ASN A 197 14.50 -18.59 4.18
N LEU A 198 14.99 -18.92 2.98
CA LEU A 198 15.22 -17.94 1.93
C LEU A 198 13.89 -17.39 1.40
N PHE A 199 12.91 -18.27 1.13
CA PHE A 199 11.56 -17.86 0.77
C PHE A 199 10.95 -16.93 1.83
N ARG A 200 11.03 -17.33 3.10
CA ARG A 200 10.49 -16.55 4.24
C ARG A 200 11.18 -15.21 4.43
N ARG A 201 12.44 -15.10 4.04
CA ARG A 201 13.15 -13.82 4.04
C ARG A 201 12.70 -12.94 2.87
N MET A 202 12.60 -13.49 1.67
CA MET A 202 12.18 -12.73 0.48
C MET A 202 10.75 -12.22 0.57
N ILE A 203 9.82 -13.03 1.07
CA ILE A 203 8.44 -12.57 1.33
C ILE A 203 8.39 -11.47 2.40
N SER A 204 9.30 -11.51 3.39
CA SER A 204 9.47 -10.41 4.34
C SER A 204 9.99 -9.15 3.66
N ASP A 205 10.89 -9.28 2.68
CA ASP A 205 11.41 -8.14 1.91
C ASP A 205 10.33 -7.50 1.02
N VAL A 206 9.45 -8.32 0.44
CA VAL A 206 8.23 -7.86 -0.28
C VAL A 206 7.35 -7.01 0.65
N GLY A 207 7.30 -7.36 1.94
CA GLY A 207 6.80 -6.48 3.00
C GLY A 207 5.32 -6.10 2.87
N GLY A 208 4.49 -7.04 2.43
CA GLY A 208 3.04 -6.88 2.42
C GLY A 208 2.46 -6.07 1.27
N GLN A 209 3.28 -5.63 0.30
CA GLN A 209 2.77 -4.99 -0.91
C GLN A 209 2.10 -6.00 -1.83
N VAL A 210 0.77 -5.92 -1.92
CA VAL A 210 -0.06 -6.88 -2.65
C VAL A 210 0.40 -7.08 -4.10
N ARG A 211 0.71 -5.99 -4.82
CA ARG A 211 1.12 -6.13 -6.23
C ARG A 211 2.50 -6.76 -6.41
N ALA A 212 3.45 -6.48 -5.52
CA ALA A 212 4.75 -7.17 -5.57
C ALA A 212 4.60 -8.64 -5.16
N LEU A 213 3.76 -8.93 -4.17
CA LEU A 213 3.48 -10.28 -3.72
C LEU A 213 2.85 -11.12 -4.85
N GLU A 214 1.89 -10.55 -5.58
CA GLU A 214 1.27 -11.16 -6.75
C GLU A 214 2.33 -11.55 -7.80
N ILE A 215 3.16 -10.59 -8.23
CA ILE A 215 4.23 -10.85 -9.22
C ILE A 215 5.23 -11.90 -8.70
N PHE A 216 5.61 -11.80 -7.42
CA PHE A 216 6.51 -12.76 -6.78
C PHE A 216 5.94 -14.17 -6.80
N TYR A 217 4.66 -14.34 -6.46
CA TYR A 217 3.98 -15.63 -6.51
C TYR A 217 3.75 -16.14 -7.93
N ASP A 218 3.44 -15.26 -8.87
CA ASP A 218 3.31 -15.64 -10.28
C ASP A 218 4.62 -16.24 -10.80
N HIS A 219 5.76 -15.58 -10.52
CA HIS A 219 7.07 -16.10 -10.91
C HIS A 219 7.38 -17.47 -10.28
N ILE A 220 7.07 -17.67 -8.99
CA ILE A 220 7.28 -18.97 -8.32
C ILE A 220 6.34 -20.04 -8.90
N SER A 221 5.08 -19.69 -9.14
CA SER A 221 4.07 -20.57 -9.74
C SER A 221 4.47 -21.00 -11.16
N ASP A 222 5.08 -20.10 -11.93
CA ASP A 222 5.61 -20.42 -13.25
C ASP A 222 6.86 -21.31 -13.18
N ALA A 223 7.76 -21.05 -12.24
CA ALA A 223 8.94 -21.90 -12.02
C ALA A 223 8.57 -23.33 -11.60
N SER A 224 7.57 -23.49 -10.72
CA SER A 224 7.13 -24.80 -10.21
C SER A 224 6.47 -25.69 -11.28
N LYS A 225 6.07 -25.13 -12.42
CA LYS A 225 5.59 -25.92 -13.58
C LYS A 225 6.70 -26.72 -14.25
N THR A 226 7.96 -26.30 -14.08
CA THR A 226 9.12 -26.88 -14.77
C THR A 226 10.20 -27.42 -13.83
N HIS A 227 10.19 -27.03 -12.56
CA HIS A 227 11.16 -27.42 -11.54
C HIS A 227 10.46 -27.98 -10.30
N GLY A 228 11.13 -28.85 -9.55
CA GLY A 228 10.70 -29.20 -8.20
C GLY A 228 10.80 -27.98 -7.27
N TRP A 229 9.99 -27.93 -6.21
CA TRP A 229 9.97 -26.80 -5.26
C TRP A 229 11.34 -26.50 -4.64
N ASP A 230 12.14 -27.54 -4.36
CA ASP A 230 13.49 -27.40 -3.78
C ASP A 230 14.52 -26.86 -4.79
N ASP A 231 14.22 -26.92 -6.10
CA ASP A 231 15.12 -26.50 -7.19
C ASP A 231 14.81 -25.09 -7.70
N ILE A 232 13.80 -24.40 -7.14
CA ILE A 232 13.42 -23.05 -7.56
C ILE A 232 14.51 -22.06 -7.12
N ASP A 233 15.13 -21.38 -8.10
CA ASP A 233 16.10 -20.31 -7.85
C ASP A 233 15.38 -19.03 -7.39
N LEU A 234 15.14 -18.96 -6.09
CA LEU A 234 14.51 -17.84 -5.41
C LEU A 234 15.26 -16.51 -5.61
N LEU A 235 16.58 -16.53 -5.82
CA LEU A 235 17.36 -15.31 -6.05
C LEU A 235 17.09 -14.76 -7.46
N ASP A 236 16.99 -15.63 -8.45
CA ASP A 236 16.59 -15.24 -9.81
C ASP A 236 15.15 -14.71 -9.84
N ILE A 237 14.24 -15.32 -9.09
CA ILE A 237 12.87 -14.82 -8.90
C ILE A 237 12.87 -13.39 -8.33
N MET A 238 13.69 -13.12 -7.31
CA MET A 238 13.79 -11.78 -6.73
C MET A 238 14.41 -10.75 -7.68
N LYS A 239 15.43 -11.15 -8.46
CA LYS A 239 16.02 -10.27 -9.49
C LYS A 239 14.98 -9.93 -10.56
N SER A 240 14.20 -10.92 -11.01
CA SER A 240 13.11 -10.73 -11.97
C SER A 240 12.02 -9.80 -11.42
N LEU A 241 11.65 -9.98 -10.13
CA LEU A 241 10.71 -9.10 -9.44
C LEU A 241 11.22 -7.64 -9.40
N GLU A 242 12.49 -7.42 -9.04
CA GLU A 242 13.10 -6.08 -9.00
C GLU A 242 13.04 -5.37 -10.35
N VAL A 243 13.27 -6.11 -11.45
CA VAL A 243 13.19 -5.58 -12.81
C VAL A 243 11.76 -5.18 -13.14
N GLU A 244 10.77 -6.05 -12.89
CA GLU A 244 9.37 -5.71 -13.18
C GLU A 244 8.89 -4.51 -12.35
N LEU A 245 9.20 -4.48 -11.06
CA LEU A 245 8.84 -3.35 -10.19
C LEU A 245 9.52 -2.06 -10.65
N SER A 246 10.76 -2.13 -11.12
CA SER A 246 11.47 -0.96 -11.67
C SER A 246 10.86 -0.40 -12.94
N ILE A 247 10.18 -1.23 -13.75
CA ILE A 247 9.44 -0.81 -14.94
C ILE A 247 8.08 -0.23 -14.54
N ARG A 248 7.40 -0.89 -13.60
CA ARG A 248 6.02 -0.58 -13.22
C ARG A 248 5.90 0.68 -12.35
N TYR A 249 6.85 0.91 -11.46
CA TYR A 249 6.82 2.04 -10.53
C TYR A 249 7.85 3.12 -10.91
N PRO A 250 7.49 4.41 -10.80
CA PRO A 250 8.35 5.52 -11.19
C PRO A 250 9.44 5.83 -10.14
N PHE A 251 10.14 4.81 -9.62
CA PHE A 251 11.20 4.99 -8.61
C PHE A 251 12.24 6.03 -9.05
N ASN A 252 12.64 6.02 -10.33
CA ASN A 252 13.62 6.94 -10.90
C ASN A 252 13.24 8.41 -10.74
N LYS A 253 11.93 8.72 -10.72
CA LYS A 253 11.42 10.09 -10.56
C LYS A 253 11.75 10.65 -9.18
N TYR A 254 11.76 9.81 -8.15
CA TYR A 254 11.83 10.25 -6.75
C TYR A 254 13.22 10.11 -6.11
N VAL A 255 14.18 9.55 -6.85
CA VAL A 255 15.54 9.25 -6.36
C VAL A 255 16.22 10.43 -5.68
N ASN A 256 16.05 11.65 -6.22
CA ASN A 256 16.73 12.85 -5.70
C ASN A 256 16.07 13.41 -4.43
N MET A 257 14.79 13.12 -4.22
CA MET A 257 13.98 13.67 -3.13
C MET A 257 13.60 12.63 -2.08
N ILE A 258 14.10 11.40 -2.21
CA ILE A 258 13.71 10.31 -1.31
C ILE A 258 14.44 10.37 0.04
N THR A 259 15.56 11.08 0.14
CA THR A 259 16.36 11.09 1.38
C THR A 259 15.55 11.51 2.62
N PRO A 260 14.77 12.61 2.61
CA PRO A 260 13.92 12.95 3.76
C PRO A 260 12.85 11.91 4.04
N VAL A 261 12.32 11.25 3.00
CA VAL A 261 11.33 10.18 3.13
C VAL A 261 11.93 8.97 3.84
N LEU A 262 13.10 8.50 3.39
CA LEU A 262 13.81 7.38 4.01
C LEU A 262 14.25 7.71 5.42
N ALA A 263 14.77 8.93 5.65
CA ALA A 263 15.17 9.38 6.98
C ALA A 263 13.99 9.37 7.95
N ASN A 264 12.86 9.96 7.58
CA ASN A 264 11.68 9.97 8.44
C ASN A 264 11.06 8.58 8.62
N ALA A 265 11.14 7.69 7.62
CA ALA A 265 10.68 6.30 7.76
C ALA A 265 11.57 5.49 8.72
N ILE A 266 12.89 5.50 8.52
CA ILE A 266 13.85 4.70 9.31
C ILE A 266 13.99 5.22 10.74
N LEU A 267 13.93 6.55 10.93
CA LEU A 267 13.95 7.17 12.25
C LEU A 267 12.56 7.17 12.93
N ASP A 268 11.54 6.62 12.25
CA ASP A 268 10.16 6.55 12.69
C ASP A 268 9.64 7.92 13.18
N ARG A 269 9.83 8.96 12.37
CA ARG A 269 9.39 10.34 12.66
C ARG A 269 8.06 10.62 11.96
N PRO A 270 7.04 11.12 12.68
CA PRO A 270 5.74 11.39 12.07
C PRO A 270 5.80 12.67 11.21
N VAL A 271 5.18 12.60 10.03
CA VAL A 271 5.16 13.67 9.03
C VAL A 271 3.75 14.22 8.79
N ASP A 272 3.66 15.44 8.29
CA ASP A 272 2.42 15.96 7.73
C ASP A 272 2.26 15.42 6.31
N GLY A 273 1.09 14.85 5.99
CA GLY A 273 0.83 14.26 4.68
C GLY A 273 0.87 15.26 3.53
N ASP A 274 0.56 16.53 3.82
CA ASP A 274 0.55 17.63 2.84
C ASP A 274 1.89 18.39 2.79
N ALA A 275 2.86 18.03 3.65
CA ALA A 275 4.18 18.66 3.61
C ALA A 275 4.88 18.40 2.27
N THR A 276 5.39 19.49 1.70
CA THR A 276 6.11 19.50 0.43
C THR A 276 7.54 18.99 0.62
N LEU A 277 7.92 17.99 -0.16
CA LEU A 277 9.28 17.42 -0.23
C LEU A 277 10.17 18.16 -1.23
N ASP A 278 9.57 18.72 -2.28
CA ASP A 278 10.23 19.55 -3.29
C ASP A 278 9.30 20.72 -3.64
N GLU A 279 9.70 21.94 -3.27
CA GLU A 279 8.94 23.16 -3.51
C GLU A 279 8.73 23.44 -5.01
N ASN A 280 9.63 22.96 -5.88
CA ASN A 280 9.54 23.17 -7.32
C ASN A 280 8.53 22.23 -7.99
N GLU A 281 8.44 20.98 -7.52
CA GLU A 281 7.56 19.96 -8.10
C GLU A 281 6.24 19.75 -7.34
N SER A 282 6.03 20.46 -6.22
CA SER A 282 4.83 20.34 -5.36
C SER A 282 4.54 18.88 -4.95
N ILE A 283 5.60 18.09 -4.71
CA ILE A 283 5.47 16.68 -4.33
C ILE A 283 5.28 16.58 -2.82
N SER A 284 4.19 15.94 -2.39
CA SER A 284 3.87 15.67 -0.98
C SER A 284 3.91 14.19 -0.64
N TYR A 285 3.89 13.86 0.66
CA TYR A 285 3.80 12.47 1.11
C TYR A 285 2.51 11.77 0.63
N LYS A 286 1.38 12.48 0.59
CA LYS A 286 0.13 11.94 0.02
C LYS A 286 0.26 11.63 -1.48
N MET A 287 1.02 12.44 -2.22
CA MET A 287 1.30 12.16 -3.63
C MET A 287 2.15 10.89 -3.77
N LEU A 288 3.18 10.70 -2.94
CA LEU A 288 3.98 9.47 -2.94
C LEU A 288 3.15 8.23 -2.58
N LYS A 289 2.22 8.36 -1.62
CA LYS A 289 1.24 7.30 -1.29
C LYS A 289 0.38 6.94 -2.49
N SER A 290 -0.18 7.95 -3.17
CA SER A 290 -1.05 7.77 -4.34
C SER A 290 -0.31 7.08 -5.51
N ASN A 291 1.00 7.32 -5.63
CA ASN A 291 1.87 6.69 -6.63
C ASN A 291 2.42 5.31 -6.19
N GLY A 292 2.01 4.79 -5.02
CA GLY A 292 2.44 3.49 -4.52
C GLY A 292 3.91 3.41 -4.09
N ILE A 293 4.54 4.55 -3.79
CA ILE A 293 5.95 4.63 -3.37
C ILE A 293 6.10 4.38 -1.86
N LEU A 294 5.07 4.70 -1.08
CA LEU A 294 5.05 4.51 0.37
C LEU A 294 3.61 4.30 0.85
N SER A 295 3.47 3.88 2.10
CA SER A 295 2.20 3.87 2.82
C SER A 295 2.27 4.87 3.98
N LEU A 296 1.12 5.47 4.31
CA LEU A 296 0.97 6.39 5.43
C LEU A 296 0.06 5.77 6.49
N GLU A 297 0.61 5.56 7.68
CA GLU A 297 -0.12 5.06 8.84
C GLU A 297 -0.50 6.25 9.74
N PRO A 298 -1.80 6.49 9.99
CA PRO A 298 -2.25 7.67 10.74
C PRO A 298 -1.82 7.59 12.21
N VAL A 299 -1.29 8.71 12.72
CA VAL A 299 -0.93 8.90 14.13
C VAL A 299 -1.32 10.32 14.56
N ASN A 300 -2.39 10.43 15.37
CA ASN A 300 -2.99 11.71 15.73
C ASN A 300 -3.34 12.55 14.48
N THR A 301 -2.69 13.72 14.32
CA THR A 301 -2.85 14.62 13.15
C THR A 301 -1.75 14.44 12.09
N LYS A 302 -0.88 13.44 12.26
CA LYS A 302 0.28 13.18 11.40
C LYS A 302 0.27 11.73 10.90
N PHE A 303 1.32 11.34 10.18
CA PHE A 303 1.47 9.99 9.64
C PHE A 303 2.86 9.43 9.89
N TYR A 304 2.94 8.16 10.24
CA TYR A 304 4.17 7.39 10.08
C TYR A 304 4.29 6.89 8.64
N ILE A 305 5.53 6.84 8.15
CA ILE A 305 5.83 6.35 6.81
C ILE A 305 6.17 4.86 6.91
N ARG A 306 5.49 4.03 6.12
CA ARG A 306 5.79 2.59 5.98
C ARG A 306 6.25 2.31 4.56
N ILE A 307 7.43 1.71 4.44
CA ILE A 307 8.05 1.37 3.15
C ILE A 307 8.57 -0.05 3.27
N PRO A 308 8.16 -0.98 2.38
CA PRO A 308 8.74 -2.33 2.33
C PRO A 308 10.24 -2.28 2.10
N TYR A 309 10.97 -3.26 2.62
CA TYR A 309 12.42 -3.32 2.47
C TYR A 309 12.84 -3.33 0.99
N LEU A 310 12.13 -4.10 0.15
CA LEU A 310 12.37 -4.15 -1.29
C LEU A 310 12.22 -2.77 -1.96
N TRP A 311 11.27 -1.94 -1.53
CA TRP A 311 11.10 -0.58 -2.04
C TRP A 311 12.30 0.29 -1.65
N ILE A 312 12.76 0.20 -0.41
CA ILE A 312 13.94 0.96 0.04
C ILE A 312 15.17 0.51 -0.76
N ARG A 313 15.36 -0.80 -0.97
CA ARG A 313 16.43 -1.36 -1.80
C ARG A 313 16.41 -0.76 -3.21
N LEU A 314 15.25 -0.74 -3.88
CA LEU A 314 15.10 -0.17 -5.22
C LEU A 314 15.37 1.34 -5.27
N LEU A 315 14.92 2.08 -4.25
CA LEU A 315 15.13 3.53 -4.15
C LEU A 315 16.60 3.88 -3.89
N VAL A 316 17.25 3.17 -2.96
CA VAL A 316 18.64 3.46 -2.58
C VAL A 316 19.64 2.95 -3.61
N LYS A 317 19.40 1.80 -4.27
CA LYS A 317 20.24 1.34 -5.40
C LYS A 317 20.37 2.43 -6.47
N LYS A 318 19.35 3.28 -6.61
CA LYS A 318 19.27 4.35 -7.60
C LYS A 318 19.69 5.72 -7.04
N ALA A 319 19.81 5.89 -5.72
CA ALA A 319 20.12 7.16 -5.06
C ALA A 319 21.38 7.83 -5.62
N VAL A 320 21.26 9.12 -5.98
CA VAL A 320 22.39 9.93 -6.46
C VAL A 320 23.36 10.24 -5.32
N ASN A 321 22.83 10.60 -4.14
CA ASN A 321 23.64 10.87 -2.97
C ASN A 321 24.02 9.57 -2.25
N LYS A 322 25.15 8.99 -2.67
CA LYS A 322 25.71 7.78 -2.06
C LYS A 322 26.31 8.02 -0.67
N SER A 323 26.63 9.25 -0.27
CA SER A 323 27.31 9.49 1.02
C SER A 323 26.36 9.39 2.21
N ILE A 324 25.11 9.85 2.08
CA ILE A 324 24.09 9.69 3.13
C ILE A 324 23.72 8.21 3.29
N ASN A 325 23.62 7.50 2.17
CA ASN A 325 23.25 6.10 2.11
C ASN A 325 24.46 5.15 2.11
N LYS A 326 25.67 5.64 2.44
CA LYS A 326 26.90 4.82 2.34
C LYS A 326 26.87 3.59 3.26
N PHE A 327 26.11 3.69 4.35
CA PHE A 327 25.87 2.60 5.28
C PHE A 327 24.65 1.74 4.91
N TRP A 328 23.91 2.11 3.87
CA TRP A 328 22.76 1.37 3.34
C TRP A 328 23.16 0.26 2.34
N HIS A 329 24.42 -0.11 2.20
CA HIS A 329 24.76 -1.29 1.40
C HIS A 329 24.15 -2.54 2.04
N GLU A 330 23.16 -3.12 1.34
CA GLU A 330 22.31 -4.26 1.71
C GLU A 330 22.59 -4.73 3.12
N MET A 331 22.00 -4.03 4.11
CA MET A 331 22.29 -4.28 5.52
C MET A 331 22.10 -5.76 5.88
N ILE A 332 21.29 -6.47 5.09
CA ILE A 332 21.18 -7.91 5.11
C ILE A 332 21.24 -8.39 3.65
N ASP A 333 22.38 -8.90 3.19
CA ASP A 333 22.55 -9.53 1.87
C ASP A 333 21.91 -10.93 1.88
N PRO A 334 20.93 -11.25 1.01
CA PRO A 334 20.31 -12.58 0.96
C PRO A 334 21.26 -13.68 0.47
N ASP A 335 22.32 -13.31 -0.25
CA ASP A 335 23.35 -14.21 -0.76
C ASP A 335 24.37 -14.60 0.32
N GLU A 336 24.43 -13.85 1.43
CA GLU A 336 25.37 -14.10 2.52
C GLU A 336 24.70 -14.74 3.76
N PRO A 337 25.29 -15.80 4.33
CA PRO A 337 24.86 -16.32 5.63
C PRO A 337 25.05 -15.27 6.73
N PHE A 338 24.01 -15.06 7.54
CA PHE A 338 24.01 -14.06 8.60
C PHE A 338 24.55 -14.66 9.91
N TYR A 339 25.86 -14.57 10.12
CA TYR A 339 26.50 -15.00 11.37
C TYR A 339 26.42 -13.92 12.46
N TRP A 340 26.88 -14.26 13.67
CA TRP A 340 26.91 -13.32 14.79
C TRP A 340 27.71 -12.05 14.48
N GLN A 341 28.84 -12.16 13.77
CA GLN A 341 29.62 -10.99 13.35
C GLN A 341 28.86 -10.13 12.33
N ASN A 342 28.04 -10.74 11.48
CA ASN A 342 27.16 -10.00 10.57
C ASN A 342 26.12 -9.20 11.37
N TRP A 343 25.64 -9.74 12.50
CA TRP A 343 24.75 -9.02 13.43
C TRP A 343 25.43 -7.81 14.08
N GLU A 344 26.63 -7.96 14.62
CA GLU A 344 27.38 -6.84 15.20
C GLU A 344 27.64 -5.77 14.13
N THR A 345 28.13 -6.20 12.96
CA THR A 345 28.38 -5.31 11.81
C THR A 345 27.11 -4.58 11.38
N PHE A 346 25.98 -5.28 11.34
CA PHE A 346 24.66 -4.71 11.06
C PHE A 346 24.33 -3.60 12.05
N ASN A 347 24.44 -3.86 13.36
CA ASN A 347 24.11 -2.88 14.39
C ASN A 347 24.94 -1.61 14.26
N VAL A 348 26.26 -1.73 14.07
CA VAL A 348 27.15 -0.57 13.94
C VAL A 348 26.79 0.26 12.71
N LYS A 349 26.59 -0.39 11.56
CA LYS A 349 26.17 0.28 10.33
C LYS A 349 24.79 0.91 10.47
N PHE A 350 23.87 0.27 11.19
CA PHE A 350 22.54 0.79 11.46
C PHE A 350 22.60 2.06 12.32
N TRP A 351 23.41 2.06 13.37
CA TRP A 351 23.64 3.26 14.17
C TRP A 351 24.27 4.39 13.35
N ALA A 352 25.33 4.10 12.59
CA ALA A 352 25.98 5.07 11.72
C ALA A 352 24.99 5.65 10.68
N LEU A 353 24.14 4.81 10.10
CA LEU A 353 23.05 5.24 9.23
C LEU A 353 22.12 6.21 9.95
N ARG A 354 21.64 5.90 11.17
CA ARG A 354 20.76 6.80 11.91
C ARG A 354 21.38 8.18 12.11
N TYR A 355 22.66 8.26 12.46
CA TYR A 355 23.38 9.53 12.54
C TYR A 355 23.40 10.28 11.19
N CYS A 356 23.75 9.59 10.10
CA CYS A 356 23.72 10.18 8.77
C CYS A 356 22.33 10.70 8.38
N LEU A 357 21.26 9.99 8.75
CA LEU A 357 19.88 10.40 8.46
C LEU A 357 19.44 11.62 9.27
N PHE A 358 19.79 11.71 10.56
CA PHE A 358 19.56 12.91 11.35
C PHE A 358 20.32 14.12 10.78
N SER A 359 21.58 13.90 10.40
CA SER A 359 22.42 14.92 9.77
C SER A 359 21.84 15.39 8.44
N ALA A 360 21.35 14.46 7.60
CA ALA A 360 20.67 14.75 6.34
C ALA A 360 19.37 15.54 6.49
N LEU A 361 18.68 15.41 7.63
CA LEU A 361 17.53 16.21 8.00
C LEU A 361 17.89 17.58 8.62
N GLY A 362 19.20 17.89 8.75
CA GLY A 362 19.69 19.17 9.25
C GLY A 362 19.79 19.26 10.78
N PHE A 363 19.64 18.16 11.51
CA PHE A 363 19.82 18.15 12.96
C PHE A 363 21.30 18.31 13.31
N LYS A 364 21.60 19.23 14.23
CA LYS A 364 22.93 19.39 14.83
C LYS A 364 23.03 18.73 16.20
N GLN A 365 21.89 18.56 16.87
CA GLN A 365 21.77 17.96 18.18
C GLN A 365 20.38 17.35 18.32
N ILE A 366 20.28 16.21 18.99
CA ILE A 366 19.02 15.54 19.33
C ILE A 366 19.08 15.07 20.79
N GLU A 367 17.93 14.71 21.36
CA GLU A 367 17.92 14.03 22.66
C GLU A 367 18.19 12.53 22.50
N LEU A 368 18.83 11.92 23.49
CA LEU A 368 19.18 10.50 23.48
C LEU A 368 17.95 9.61 23.25
N LYS A 369 16.78 9.99 23.76
CA LYS A 369 15.51 9.28 23.52
C LYS A 369 15.08 9.22 22.07
N GLU A 370 15.44 10.22 21.25
CA GLU A 370 15.16 10.21 19.81
C GLU A 370 16.10 9.24 19.09
N LEU A 371 17.37 9.20 19.50
CA LEU A 371 18.33 8.23 18.98
C LEU A 371 17.97 6.80 19.37
N LEU A 372 17.58 6.57 20.62
CA LEU A 372 17.23 5.26 21.18
C LEU A 372 15.75 4.89 21.04
N LYS A 373 15.00 5.59 20.16
CA LYS A 373 13.57 5.32 19.99
C LYS A 373 13.32 3.83 19.68
N GLY A 374 12.49 3.19 20.49
CA GLY A 374 12.13 1.77 20.38
C GLY A 374 13.08 0.80 21.10
N ALA A 375 14.18 1.28 21.68
CA ALA A 375 15.10 0.43 22.46
C ALA A 375 14.59 0.22 23.90
N HIS A 376 14.95 -0.92 24.48
CA HIS A 376 14.83 -1.16 25.92
C HIS A 376 16.09 -0.67 26.63
N TYR A 377 15.92 0.06 27.72
CA TYR A 377 17.02 0.60 28.52
C TYR A 377 16.65 0.59 30.01
N SER A 378 17.65 0.66 30.87
CA SER A 378 17.46 0.74 32.32
C SER A 378 16.86 2.09 32.74
N ASP A 379 16.09 2.12 33.82
CA ASP A 379 15.44 3.32 34.37
C ASP A 379 16.42 4.46 34.72
N ASN A 380 17.70 4.14 34.92
CA ASN A 380 18.74 5.09 35.33
C ASN A 380 19.39 5.85 34.17
N LEU A 381 19.02 5.55 32.91
CA LEU A 381 19.60 6.21 31.75
C LEU A 381 18.96 7.59 31.55
N ASP A 382 19.76 8.66 31.51
CA ASP A 382 19.23 10.01 31.19
C ASP A 382 18.92 10.14 29.70
N LEU A 383 17.67 9.89 29.38
CA LEU A 383 17.10 9.96 28.04
C LEU A 383 17.01 11.37 27.46
N ASN A 384 17.10 12.40 28.30
CA ASN A 384 17.07 13.79 27.87
C ASN A 384 18.48 14.34 27.62
N ALA A 385 19.52 13.52 27.75
CA ALA A 385 20.87 13.90 27.41
C ALA A 385 20.96 14.28 25.93
N ASN A 386 21.66 15.39 25.66
CA ASN A 386 21.88 15.86 24.30
C ASN A 386 22.98 15.04 23.62
N VAL A 387 22.70 14.64 22.37
CA VAL A 387 23.62 13.94 21.48
C VAL A 387 23.91 14.84 20.29
N ASP A 388 25.18 15.18 20.10
CA ASP A 388 25.62 15.95 18.93
C ASP A 388 25.54 15.08 17.67
N ILE A 389 25.07 15.67 16.59
CA ILE A 389 24.93 15.00 15.29
C ILE A 389 26.07 15.46 14.37
N PRO A 390 26.96 14.56 13.96
CA PRO A 390 28.05 14.89 13.05
C PRO A 390 27.55 15.15 11.63
N ASP A 391 28.40 15.76 10.80
CA ASP A 391 28.17 15.81 9.35
C ASP A 391 28.15 14.38 8.79
N TYR A 392 27.15 14.04 7.97
CA TYR A 392 27.03 12.69 7.39
C TYR A 392 28.25 12.30 6.54
N GLU A 393 29.00 13.26 6.00
CA GLU A 393 30.23 13.01 5.26
C GLU A 393 31.35 12.52 6.18
N SER A 394 31.41 12.98 7.43
CA SER A 394 32.48 12.64 8.40
C SER A 394 32.25 11.31 9.12
N VAL A 395 31.02 10.80 9.15
CA VAL A 395 30.69 9.54 9.83
C VAL A 395 31.47 8.38 9.22
N SER A 396 32.13 7.59 10.06
CA SER A 396 32.85 6.37 9.69
C SER A 396 32.62 5.28 10.74
N THR A 397 32.68 4.02 10.31
CA THR A 397 32.55 2.85 11.19
C THR A 397 33.90 2.17 11.35
N HIS A 398 34.27 1.85 12.59
CA HIS A 398 35.48 1.10 12.90
C HIS A 398 35.10 -0.26 13.48
N PHE A 399 35.83 -1.29 13.08
CA PHE A 399 35.58 -2.66 13.52
C PHE A 399 36.73 -3.12 14.41
N LEU A 400 36.41 -3.92 15.42
CA LEU A 400 37.44 -4.55 16.26
C LEU A 400 38.26 -5.52 15.42
N VAL A 401 39.58 -5.57 15.71
CA VAL A 401 40.52 -6.51 15.08
C VAL A 401 40.21 -7.95 15.49
N ASN A 402 39.71 -8.15 16.73
CA ASN A 402 39.31 -9.45 17.26
C ASN A 402 37.79 -9.49 17.41
N GLN A 403 37.11 -10.29 16.58
CA GLN A 403 35.65 -10.46 16.58
C GLN A 403 35.30 -11.91 16.94
N PHE A 404 34.13 -12.15 17.51
CA PHE A 404 33.69 -13.48 17.92
C PHE A 404 32.74 -14.15 16.91
N PRO A 405 32.91 -15.46 16.60
CA PRO A 405 34.06 -16.28 16.95
C PRO A 405 35.34 -15.79 16.26
N PRO A 406 36.47 -15.87 16.97
CA PRO A 406 37.77 -15.54 16.40
C PRO A 406 38.10 -16.51 15.27
N SER A 407 38.84 -16.03 14.28
CA SER A 407 39.33 -16.82 13.15
C SER A 407 40.23 -18.00 13.56
N ASP A 408 40.70 -18.02 14.81
CA ASP A 408 41.57 -19.05 15.36
C ASP A 408 40.85 -19.94 16.37
N ALA A 409 41.01 -21.25 16.20
CA ALA A 409 40.39 -22.32 16.99
C ALA A 409 40.83 -22.40 18.48
N ASN A 410 41.56 -21.41 19.01
CA ASN A 410 42.12 -21.42 20.36
C ASN A 410 41.85 -20.10 21.10
N TYR A 411 40.58 -19.78 21.36
CA TYR A 411 40.23 -18.59 22.14
C TYR A 411 39.55 -18.95 23.46
N ASN A 412 40.14 -18.46 24.55
CA ASN A 412 39.66 -18.63 25.91
C ASN A 412 38.72 -17.47 26.28
N MET A 413 37.46 -17.79 26.58
CA MET A 413 36.32 -16.86 26.77
C MET A 413 36.37 -15.91 27.98
N LEU A 414 37.46 -15.82 28.74
CA LEU A 414 37.38 -15.29 30.11
C LEU A 414 37.78 -13.83 30.32
N ASN A 415 38.17 -13.03 29.31
CA ASN A 415 38.68 -11.66 29.57
C ASN A 415 38.48 -10.62 28.44
N THR A 416 37.26 -10.44 27.90
CA THR A 416 37.02 -9.27 27.01
C THR A 416 35.62 -8.70 27.18
N GLU A 417 35.52 -7.53 27.83
CA GLU A 417 34.38 -6.62 27.66
C GLU A 417 34.40 -6.09 26.22
N GLY A 418 33.36 -6.40 25.44
CA GLY A 418 33.23 -5.92 24.05
C GLY A 418 32.81 -4.46 24.01
N ILE A 419 33.62 -3.59 23.38
CA ILE A 419 33.31 -2.16 23.20
C ILE A 419 33.30 -1.86 21.69
N THR A 420 32.18 -1.37 21.18
CA THR A 420 32.09 -0.79 19.83
C THR A 420 32.24 0.73 19.91
N LEU A 421 33.10 1.30 19.06
CA LEU A 421 33.46 2.72 19.07
C LEU A 421 32.88 3.46 17.85
N LEU A 422 32.08 4.49 18.10
CA LEU A 422 31.73 5.52 17.11
C LEU A 422 32.61 6.75 17.36
N THR A 423 33.26 7.26 16.32
CA THR A 423 34.15 8.43 16.42
C THR A 423 33.65 9.58 15.55
N ASP A 424 33.54 10.78 16.14
CA ASP A 424 33.34 12.05 15.44
C ASP A 424 34.46 13.03 15.82
N GLY A 425 35.19 13.55 14.84
CA GLY A 425 36.19 14.61 15.06
C GLY A 425 37.26 14.32 16.13
N GLY A 426 37.54 13.05 16.44
CA GLY A 426 38.45 12.63 17.51
C GLY A 426 37.82 12.47 18.90
N LYS A 427 36.49 12.62 19.04
CA LYS A 427 35.73 12.25 20.24
C LYS A 427 35.10 10.87 20.06
N THR A 428 35.28 10.05 21.09
CA THR A 428 34.83 8.66 21.15
C THR A 428 33.52 8.58 21.94
N PHE A 429 32.47 8.01 21.32
CA PHE A 429 31.22 7.70 22.02
C PHE A 429 31.21 6.22 22.38
N ASN A 430 31.12 5.93 23.68
CA ASN A 430 31.09 4.57 24.21
C ASN A 430 29.64 4.07 24.22
N ILE A 431 29.34 3.07 23.38
CA ILE A 431 28.09 2.32 23.48
C ILE A 431 28.46 0.92 23.98
N SER A 432 28.21 0.66 25.27
CA SER A 432 28.36 -0.66 25.88
C SER A 432 27.03 -1.39 25.76
N LEU A 433 26.97 -2.42 24.91
CA LEU A 433 25.92 -3.42 24.99
C LEU A 433 26.32 -4.37 26.12
N LYS A 434 25.64 -4.27 27.27
CA LYS A 434 25.76 -5.29 28.32
C LYS A 434 24.85 -6.45 27.94
N ASP A 435 25.43 -7.63 27.84
CA ASP A 435 24.71 -8.90 27.71
C ASP A 435 23.75 -9.08 28.89
N ASN A 436 22.53 -9.56 28.59
CA ASN A 436 21.61 -10.14 29.58
C ASN A 436 21.79 -11.66 29.61
#